data_AF-A0A2M9R2D2-F1
#
_entry.id   AF-A0A2M9R2D2-F1
#
_cell.length_a   1.000
_cell.length_b   1.000
_cell.length_c   1.000
_cell.angle_alpha   90.00
_cell.angle_beta   90.00
_cell.angle_gamma   90.00
#
_symmetry.space_group_name_H-M   'P 1'
#
loop_
_entity.id
_entity.type
_entity.pdbx_description
1 polymer ?
#
loop_
_entity_poly.entity_id
_entity_poly.type
_entity_poly.pdbx_seq_one_letter_code
_entity_poly.pdbx_strand_id
1 'polypeptide(L)'
;MKKLFLSAVAISALCSSCETADDIYAEKTSHKTYTTSTHHGTNKAYDQYRNIVNSFVYDQKLDYHNNMRLFEQHVNHHIQQNTDKMLYETMDWEILQQLCYADESLIKQLDYSDAFKENLQAILQGKNASIPELTIATEKQIAATVLKMHGDYAGNGDDNKLGGNRIIAYVYGAQHSFTQAVLYAGAIELKSRFAN
;
A
#
# COMPACT_ATOMS: atom_id res chain seq x y z
N MET A 1 -54.05 -8.48 -30.76
CA MET A 1 -53.46 -9.83 -30.85
C MET A 1 -52.72 -10.11 -29.55
N LYS A 2 -53.15 -11.13 -28.80
CA LYS A 2 -52.60 -11.55 -27.51
C LYS A 2 -51.78 -12.83 -27.71
N LYS A 3 -50.77 -13.04 -26.84
CA LYS A 3 -50.27 -14.36 -26.36
C LYS A 3 -49.38 -15.14 -27.38
N LEU A 4 -48.24 -15.77 -27.06
CA LEU A 4 -47.64 -16.28 -25.81
C LEU A 4 -46.10 -16.38 -25.92
N PHE A 5 -45.44 -16.22 -24.77
CA PHE A 5 -44.09 -16.72 -24.47
C PHE A 5 -44.10 -18.25 -24.42
N LEU A 6 -43.05 -18.91 -24.93
CA LEU A 6 -42.79 -20.32 -24.67
C LEU A 6 -41.43 -20.47 -23.98
N SER A 7 -41.48 -20.91 -22.73
CA SER A 7 -40.36 -21.35 -21.93
C SER A 7 -40.03 -22.81 -22.27
N ALA A 8 -38.75 -23.13 -22.44
CA ALA A 8 -38.27 -24.51 -22.44
C ALA A 8 -37.54 -24.76 -21.11
N VAL A 9 -38.16 -25.56 -20.26
CA VAL A 9 -37.60 -26.13 -19.03
C VAL A 9 -37.10 -27.52 -19.37
N ALA A 10 -35.81 -27.79 -19.13
CA ALA A 10 -35.28 -29.15 -19.09
C ALA A 10 -34.99 -29.53 -17.64
N ILE A 11 -35.74 -30.50 -17.12
CA ILE A 11 -35.53 -31.17 -15.84
C ILE A 11 -35.01 -32.58 -16.12
N SER A 12 -33.92 -32.95 -15.46
CA SER A 12 -33.61 -34.31 -15.00
C SER A 12 -32.82 -34.13 -13.69
N ALA A 13 -33.43 -34.28 -12.51
CA ALA A 13 -33.66 -35.50 -11.73
C ALA A 13 -32.35 -36.30 -11.52
N LEU A 14 -31.59 -36.06 -10.42
CA LEU A 14 -31.68 -36.67 -9.06
C LEU A 14 -31.22 -38.15 -9.05
N CYS A 15 -30.13 -38.52 -8.39
CA CYS A 15 -30.00 -38.97 -6.97
C CYS A 15 -28.62 -39.66 -6.85
N SER A 16 -27.93 -39.92 -5.74
CA SER A 16 -28.07 -39.68 -4.30
C SER A 16 -26.80 -40.19 -3.59
N SER A 17 -26.33 -39.46 -2.58
CA SER A 17 -25.88 -39.96 -1.26
C SER A 17 -25.66 -38.72 -0.38
N CYS A 18 -26.50 -38.37 0.61
CA CYS A 18 -26.67 -39.02 1.93
C CYS A 18 -25.30 -39.14 2.63
N GLU A 19 -24.97 -38.56 3.78
CA GLU A 19 -25.65 -37.98 4.97
C GLU A 19 -24.68 -36.90 5.53
N THR A 20 -25.02 -35.88 6.32
CA THR A 20 -25.80 -35.86 7.56
C THR A 20 -26.09 -34.39 7.93
N ALA A 21 -27.25 -34.15 8.54
CA ALA A 21 -27.69 -32.89 9.15
C ALA A 21 -26.76 -32.47 10.33
N ASP A 22 -26.70 -31.24 10.83
CA ASP A 22 -27.75 -30.25 11.13
C ASP A 22 -27.15 -28.84 11.27
N ASP A 23 -27.96 -27.85 10.87
CA ASP A 23 -28.17 -26.51 11.44
C ASP A 23 -26.98 -25.57 11.75
N ILE A 24 -26.97 -24.41 11.07
CA ILE A 24 -27.52 -23.12 11.56
C ILE A 24 -27.06 -22.02 10.58
N TYR A 25 -28.03 -21.26 10.08
CA TYR A 25 -27.93 -19.95 9.42
C TYR A 25 -26.59 -19.19 9.56
N ALA A 26 -25.92 -18.98 8.43
CA ALA A 26 -25.31 -17.70 8.08
C ALA A 26 -24.99 -17.70 6.57
N GLU A 27 -25.70 -16.87 5.81
CA GLU A 27 -25.28 -16.45 4.47
C GLU A 27 -23.88 -15.84 4.57
N LYS A 28 -22.85 -16.63 4.25
CA LYS A 28 -21.51 -16.12 4.01
C LYS A 28 -21.46 -15.74 2.54
N THR A 29 -21.53 -14.44 2.27
CA THR A 29 -21.08 -13.84 1.02
C THR A 29 -19.76 -14.48 0.61
N SER A 30 -19.78 -15.20 -0.51
CA SER A 30 -18.58 -15.72 -1.14
C SER A 30 -17.73 -14.54 -1.61
N HIS A 31 -16.88 -14.01 -0.72
CA HIS A 31 -15.69 -13.30 -1.16
C HIS A 31 -14.85 -14.29 -1.94
N LYS A 32 -14.91 -14.20 -3.27
CA LYS A 32 -13.88 -14.75 -4.13
C LYS A 32 -12.58 -14.05 -3.74
N THR A 33 -11.80 -14.69 -2.88
CA THR A 33 -10.40 -14.37 -2.68
C THR A 33 -9.72 -14.65 -4.00
N TYR A 34 -9.48 -13.61 -4.78
CA TYR A 34 -8.56 -13.73 -5.90
C TYR A 34 -7.20 -14.01 -5.28
N THR A 35 -6.69 -15.21 -5.53
CA THR A 35 -5.26 -15.46 -5.51
C THR A 35 -4.67 -14.56 -6.58
N THR A 36 -4.31 -13.33 -6.21
CA THR A 36 -3.09 -12.73 -6.76
C THR A 36 -2.05 -13.82 -6.62
N SER A 37 -1.35 -14.13 -7.70
CA SER A 37 -0.23 -15.07 -7.68
C SER A 37 0.66 -14.69 -6.50
N THR A 38 0.52 -15.44 -5.40
CA THR A 38 1.38 -15.34 -4.24
C THR A 38 2.69 -15.94 -4.71
N HIS A 39 3.47 -15.13 -5.42
CA HIS A 39 4.87 -15.14 -5.08
C HIS A 39 4.91 -14.84 -3.57
N HIS A 40 5.03 -15.90 -2.78
CA HIS A 40 5.74 -15.93 -1.52
C HIS A 40 7.22 -15.52 -1.75
N GLY A 41 7.43 -14.44 -2.50
CA GLY A 41 8.65 -13.67 -2.52
C GLY A 41 8.46 -12.61 -1.44
N THR A 42 9.36 -12.60 -0.48
CA THR A 42 9.59 -11.45 0.40
C THR A 42 9.60 -10.18 -0.45
N ASN A 43 8.79 -9.17 -0.09
CA ASN A 43 8.88 -7.89 -0.80
C ASN A 43 10.04 -7.16 -0.14
N LYS A 44 11.23 -7.38 -0.69
CA LYS A 44 12.48 -6.90 -0.10
C LYS A 44 12.46 -5.39 0.20
N ALA A 45 11.85 -4.58 -0.68
CA ALA A 45 11.74 -3.15 -0.49
C ALA A 45 10.85 -2.79 0.71
N TYR A 46 9.67 -3.41 0.80
CA TYR A 46 8.79 -3.25 1.96
C TYR A 46 9.46 -3.75 3.25
N ASP A 47 10.06 -4.94 3.23
CA ASP A 47 10.69 -5.54 4.41
C ASP A 47 11.86 -4.67 4.91
N GLN A 48 12.68 -4.15 3.98
CA GLN A 48 13.75 -3.21 4.30
C GLN A 48 13.20 -1.89 4.84
N TYR A 49 12.16 -1.31 4.23
CA TYR A 49 11.48 -0.12 4.73
C TYR A 49 11.00 -0.31 6.17
N ARG A 50 10.26 -1.39 6.46
CA ARG A 50 9.76 -1.68 7.82
C ARG A 50 10.89 -1.85 8.81
N ASN A 51 11.95 -2.56 8.45
CA ASN A 51 13.11 -2.76 9.31
C ASN A 51 13.78 -1.43 9.68
N ILE A 52 13.96 -0.53 8.70
CA ILE A 52 14.57 0.78 8.94
C ILE A 52 13.67 1.64 9.83
N VAL A 53 12.38 1.75 9.53
CA VAL A 53 11.45 2.57 10.32
C VAL A 53 11.29 2.04 11.74
N ASN A 54 11.18 0.72 11.93
CA ASN A 54 10.97 0.12 13.26
C ASN A 54 12.24 0.09 14.12
N SER A 55 13.43 0.15 13.53
CA SER A 55 14.69 0.22 14.27
C SER A 55 15.06 1.65 14.70
N PHE A 56 14.37 2.66 14.17
CA PHE A 56 14.58 4.04 14.59
C PHE A 56 14.02 4.29 15.99
N VAL A 57 14.82 4.92 16.85
CA VAL A 57 14.42 5.30 18.21
C VAL A 57 14.07 6.78 18.23
N TYR A 58 12.78 7.09 18.40
CA TYR A 58 12.28 8.46 18.52
C TYR A 58 12.58 9.02 19.92
N ASP A 59 13.27 10.15 20.01
CA ASP A 59 13.56 10.83 21.27
C ASP A 59 12.46 11.86 21.57
N GLN A 60 11.62 11.57 22.57
CA GLN A 60 10.54 12.46 23.02
C GLN A 60 11.02 13.79 23.61
N LYS A 61 12.31 13.95 23.91
CA LYS A 61 12.89 15.23 24.37
C LYS A 61 13.21 16.18 23.22
N LEU A 62 13.29 15.67 22.00
CA LEU A 62 13.55 16.44 20.79
C LEU A 62 12.23 16.75 20.09
N ASP A 63 12.16 17.91 19.44
CA ASP A 63 11.04 18.21 18.55
C ASP A 63 11.03 17.27 17.33
N TYR A 64 9.92 17.30 16.58
CA TYR A 64 9.76 16.47 15.39
C TYR A 64 10.85 16.73 14.34
N HIS A 65 11.26 17.99 14.14
CA HIS A 65 12.28 18.34 13.15
C HIS A 65 13.65 17.74 13.49
N ASN A 66 14.05 17.80 14.76
CA ASN A 66 15.31 17.22 15.24
C ASN A 66 15.26 15.68 15.21
N ASN A 67 14.11 15.06 15.53
CA ASN A 67 13.90 13.63 15.30
C ASN A 67 14.03 13.26 13.81
N MET A 68 13.53 14.08 12.89
CA MET A 68 13.65 13.81 11.45
C MET A 68 15.09 13.91 10.94
N ARG A 69 15.92 14.78 11.52
CA ARG A 69 17.36 14.82 11.22
C ARG A 69 18.08 13.55 11.69
N LEU A 70 17.73 13.02 12.87
CA LEU A 70 18.28 11.75 13.35
C LEU A 70 17.78 10.58 12.50
N PHE A 71 16.51 10.62 12.09
CA PHE A 71 15.94 9.61 11.20
C PHE A 71 16.63 9.61 9.84
N GLU A 72 16.94 10.78 9.28
CA GLU A 72 17.69 10.90 8.03
C GLU A 72 19.06 10.22 8.12
N GLN A 73 19.81 10.46 9.20
CA GLN A 73 21.10 9.80 9.44
C GLN A 73 20.94 8.29 9.56
N HIS A 74 19.90 7.84 10.28
CA HIS A 74 19.57 6.43 10.45
C HIS A 74 19.28 5.73 9.11
N VAL A 75 18.43 6.32 8.27
CA VAL A 75 18.08 5.78 6.95
C VAL A 75 19.31 5.70 6.05
N ASN A 76 20.09 6.78 5.97
CA ASN A 76 21.31 6.81 5.17
C ASN A 76 22.29 5.75 5.62
N HIS A 77 22.52 5.60 6.93
CA HIS A 77 23.41 4.57 7.47
C HIS A 77 22.94 3.15 7.08
N HIS A 78 21.66 2.84 7.27
CA HIS A 78 21.13 1.51 6.98
C HIS A 78 21.14 1.14 5.49
N ILE A 79 20.92 2.10 4.60
CA ILE A 79 20.91 1.87 3.15
C ILE A 79 22.34 1.82 2.60
N GLN A 80 23.23 2.71 3.07
CA GLN A 80 24.60 2.84 2.58
C GLN A 80 25.53 1.69 2.99
N GLN A 81 25.22 0.95 4.07
CA GLN A 81 25.97 -0.29 4.39
C GLN A 81 25.91 -1.34 3.26
N ASN A 82 25.09 -1.15 2.23
CA ASN A 82 24.86 -2.11 1.15
C ASN A 82 25.35 -1.65 -0.25
N THR A 83 26.05 -0.51 -0.39
CA THR A 83 26.44 0.04 -1.71
C THR A 83 27.78 0.81 -1.72
N ASP A 84 28.60 0.63 -2.76
CA ASP A 84 29.95 1.22 -2.93
C ASP A 84 29.98 2.72 -3.33
N LYS A 85 28.85 3.41 -3.40
CA LYS A 85 28.77 4.85 -3.72
C LYS A 85 27.97 5.60 -2.65
N MET A 86 28.68 6.48 -1.94
CA MET A 86 28.12 7.38 -0.92
C MET A 86 27.47 8.60 -1.56
N LEU A 87 26.14 8.61 -1.64
CA LEU A 87 25.37 9.84 -1.72
C LEU A 87 24.49 9.89 -0.47
N TYR A 88 24.80 10.82 0.42
CA TYR A 88 23.94 11.14 1.55
C TYR A 88 22.74 11.90 1.02
N GLU A 89 21.55 11.38 1.27
CA GLU A 89 20.29 11.95 0.79
C GLU A 89 19.57 12.64 1.94
N THR A 90 19.23 13.92 1.74
CA THR A 90 18.50 14.73 2.71
C THR A 90 17.02 14.78 2.38
N MET A 91 16.18 14.97 3.40
CA MET A 91 14.78 15.35 3.19
C MET A 91 14.65 16.85 2.93
N ASP A 92 13.94 17.20 1.87
CA ASP A 92 13.41 18.54 1.72
C ASP A 92 12.18 18.74 2.62
N TRP A 93 12.24 19.77 3.48
CA TRP A 93 11.21 20.02 4.47
C TRP A 93 9.91 20.59 3.89
N GLU A 94 10.00 21.41 2.84
CA GLU A 94 8.82 21.96 2.18
C GLU A 94 8.05 20.84 1.49
N ILE A 95 8.76 19.92 0.84
CA ILE A 95 8.18 18.71 0.26
C ILE A 95 7.56 17.83 1.35
N LEU A 96 8.25 17.57 2.46
CA LEU A 96 7.70 16.76 3.54
C LEU A 96 6.43 17.39 4.14
N GLN A 97 6.36 18.72 4.27
CA GLN A 97 5.14 19.40 4.69
C GLN A 97 4.01 19.21 3.69
N GLN A 98 4.26 19.37 2.39
CA GLN A 98 3.25 19.11 1.36
C GLN A 98 2.75 17.66 1.43
N LEU A 99 3.64 16.70 1.60
CA LEU A 99 3.29 15.28 1.70
C LEU A 99 2.51 14.93 2.98
N CYS A 100 2.74 15.65 4.09
CA CYS A 100 1.93 15.50 5.30
C CYS A 100 0.45 15.85 5.09
N TYR A 101 0.14 16.68 4.10
CA TYR A 101 -1.22 17.10 3.74
C TYR A 101 -1.61 16.67 2.33
N ALA A 102 -0.87 15.72 1.74
CA ALA A 102 -1.12 15.28 0.38
C ALA A 102 -2.52 14.69 0.23
N ASP A 103 -3.08 14.88 -0.95
CA ASP A 103 -4.31 14.22 -1.37
C ASP A 103 -4.10 13.52 -2.72
N GLU A 104 -5.15 12.90 -3.23
CA GLU A 104 -5.12 12.18 -4.51
C GLU A 104 -4.74 13.08 -5.71
N SER A 105 -4.82 14.41 -5.59
CA SER A 105 -4.42 15.32 -6.66
C SER A 105 -2.90 15.34 -6.88
N LEU A 106 -2.11 15.07 -5.83
CA LEU A 106 -0.66 14.99 -5.94
C LEU A 106 -0.24 13.80 -6.82
N ILE A 107 -1.02 12.71 -6.84
CA ILE A 107 -0.78 11.54 -7.69
C ILE A 107 -0.74 11.93 -9.18
N LYS A 108 -1.56 12.89 -9.59
CA LYS A 108 -1.62 13.34 -10.99
C LYS A 108 -0.31 14.00 -11.44
N GLN A 109 0.43 14.60 -10.50
CA GLN A 109 1.66 15.34 -10.76
C GLN A 109 2.91 14.44 -10.79
N LEU A 110 2.79 13.17 -10.39
CA LEU A 110 3.91 12.24 -10.38
C LEU A 110 4.31 11.84 -11.80
N ASP A 111 5.60 11.59 -12.02
CA ASP A 111 6.16 11.14 -13.29
C ASP A 111 6.12 9.61 -13.41
N TYR A 112 4.90 9.07 -13.44
CA TYR A 112 4.61 7.66 -13.68
C TYR A 112 3.60 7.48 -14.80
N SER A 113 3.49 6.25 -15.31
CA SER A 113 2.45 5.88 -16.27
C SER A 113 1.04 6.11 -15.72
N ASP A 114 0.09 6.41 -16.60
CA ASP A 114 -1.32 6.56 -16.22
C ASP A 114 -1.86 5.28 -15.58
N ALA A 115 -1.46 4.11 -16.10
CA ALA A 115 -1.80 2.81 -15.52
C ALA A 115 -1.34 2.68 -14.06
N PHE A 116 -0.14 3.17 -13.73
CA PHE A 116 0.36 3.19 -12.35
C PHE A 116 -0.38 4.17 -11.46
N LYS A 117 -0.71 5.36 -11.97
CA LYS A 117 -1.52 6.34 -11.22
C LYS A 117 -2.92 5.81 -10.90
N GLU A 118 -3.56 5.12 -11.84
CA GLU A 118 -4.84 4.43 -11.65
C GLU A 118 -4.73 3.29 -10.62
N ASN A 119 -3.66 2.48 -10.71
CA ASN A 119 -3.32 1.46 -9.72
C ASN A 119 -3.24 2.06 -8.30
N LEU A 120 -2.49 3.15 -8.16
CA LEU A 120 -2.27 3.81 -6.87
C LEU A 120 -3.56 4.36 -6.27
N GLN A 121 -4.40 5.01 -7.09
CA GLN A 121 -5.72 5.47 -6.66
C GLN A 121 -6.62 4.31 -6.22
N ALA A 122 -6.62 3.20 -6.94
CA ALA A 122 -7.38 2.01 -6.55
C ALA A 122 -6.92 1.44 -5.20
N ILE A 123 -5.59 1.39 -4.96
CA ILE A 123 -5.00 0.97 -3.68
C ILE A 123 -5.45 1.90 -2.56
N LEU A 124 -5.31 3.22 -2.71
CA LEU A 124 -5.68 4.20 -1.70
C LEU A 124 -7.17 4.19 -1.35
N GLN A 125 -8.03 3.87 -2.33
CA GLN A 125 -9.48 3.78 -2.13
C GLN A 125 -9.93 2.42 -1.59
N GLY A 126 -9.01 1.48 -1.37
CA GLY A 126 -9.32 0.10 -0.96
C GLY A 126 -10.21 -0.62 -1.97
N LYS A 127 -10.22 -0.20 -3.24
CA LYS A 127 -11.08 -0.76 -4.27
C LYS A 127 -10.42 -1.97 -4.91
N ASN A 128 -11.17 -3.07 -4.98
CA ASN A 128 -10.89 -4.21 -5.85
C ASN A 128 -11.30 -3.91 -7.31
N ALA A 129 -10.94 -2.74 -7.83
CA ALA A 129 -11.24 -2.38 -9.21
C ALA A 129 -10.41 -3.26 -10.17
N SER A 130 -10.81 -3.33 -11.44
CA SER A 130 -10.00 -3.96 -12.50
C SER A 130 -8.73 -3.14 -12.68
N ILE A 131 -7.71 -3.46 -11.90
CA ILE A 131 -6.43 -2.75 -11.87
C ILE A 131 -5.76 -2.93 -13.23
N PRO A 132 -5.39 -1.84 -13.95
CA PRO A 132 -4.65 -1.94 -15.20
C PRO A 132 -3.39 -2.79 -15.02
N GLU A 133 -3.10 -3.66 -15.99
CA GLU A 133 -1.85 -4.40 -15.98
C GLU A 133 -0.68 -3.42 -16.12
N LEU A 134 0.16 -3.35 -15.08
CA LEU A 134 1.41 -2.61 -15.16
C LEU A 134 2.34 -3.33 -16.12
N THR A 135 3.06 -2.61 -16.97
CA THR A 135 4.06 -3.20 -17.88
C THR A 135 5.48 -2.84 -17.47
N ILE A 136 5.65 -1.72 -16.75
CA ILE A 136 6.92 -1.21 -16.26
C ILE A 136 7.32 -1.95 -14.97
N ALA A 137 8.51 -2.57 -14.97
CA ALA A 137 8.96 -3.42 -13.87
C ALA A 137 9.17 -2.66 -12.55
N THR A 138 9.69 -1.44 -12.60
CA THR A 138 9.87 -0.58 -11.42
C THR A 138 8.52 -0.20 -10.81
N GLU A 139 7.56 0.21 -11.64
CA GLU A 139 6.19 0.51 -11.20
C GLU A 139 5.50 -0.71 -10.57
N LYS A 140 5.69 -1.92 -11.13
CA LYS A 140 5.21 -3.17 -10.50
C LYS A 140 5.78 -3.36 -9.09
N GLN A 141 7.07 -3.12 -8.91
CA GLN A 141 7.73 -3.27 -7.60
C GLN A 141 7.24 -2.23 -6.60
N ILE A 142 7.06 -0.98 -7.03
CA ILE A 142 6.51 0.09 -6.19
C ILE A 142 5.07 -0.25 -5.82
N ALA A 143 4.22 -0.63 -6.78
CA ALA A 143 2.82 -1.02 -6.56
C ALA A 143 2.71 -2.18 -5.55
N ALA A 144 3.54 -3.22 -5.69
CA ALA A 144 3.58 -4.33 -4.76
C ALA A 144 4.00 -3.90 -3.34
N THR A 145 4.86 -2.88 -3.22
CA THR A 145 5.31 -2.33 -1.94
C THR A 145 4.22 -1.53 -1.27
N VAL A 146 3.61 -0.59 -1.99
CA VAL A 146 2.54 0.25 -1.43
C VAL A 146 1.27 -0.54 -1.15
N LEU A 147 0.99 -1.64 -1.87
CA LEU A 147 -0.09 -2.55 -1.53
C LEU A 147 0.14 -3.24 -0.18
N LYS A 148 1.37 -3.68 0.12
CA LYS A 148 1.71 -4.18 1.46
C LYS A 148 1.62 -3.10 2.52
N MET A 149 2.12 -1.90 2.24
CA MET A 149 1.98 -0.75 3.15
C MET A 149 0.51 -0.44 3.43
N HIS A 150 -0.36 -0.47 2.43
CA HIS A 150 -1.79 -0.27 2.61
C HIS A 150 -2.41 -1.33 3.54
N GLY A 151 -1.95 -2.58 3.42
CA GLY A 151 -2.37 -3.69 4.29
C GLY A 151 -2.04 -3.52 5.78
N ASP A 152 -0.99 -2.79 6.14
CA ASP A 152 -0.58 -2.57 7.54
C ASP A 152 -1.67 -1.88 8.40
N TYR A 153 -2.53 -1.08 7.77
CA TYR A 153 -3.55 -0.27 8.43
C TYR A 153 -4.98 -0.75 8.16
N ALA A 154 -5.16 -1.79 7.34
CA ALA A 154 -6.45 -2.37 7.02
C ALA A 154 -7.04 -3.12 8.24
N GLY A 155 -7.61 -2.36 9.19
CA GLY A 155 -8.20 -2.88 10.42
C GLY A 155 -8.29 -1.89 11.59
N ASN A 156 -7.54 -0.77 11.54
CA ASN A 156 -7.53 0.23 12.61
C ASN A 156 -8.36 1.44 12.17
N GLY A 157 -9.66 1.41 12.51
CA GLY A 157 -10.75 2.22 11.95
C GLY A 157 -10.69 3.76 12.03
N ASP A 158 -9.53 4.40 12.24
CA ASP A 158 -9.39 5.86 12.27
C ASP A 158 -8.16 6.44 11.52
N ASP A 159 -7.26 5.60 10.97
CA ASP A 159 -5.96 6.05 10.43
C ASP A 159 -5.87 6.24 8.89
N ASN A 160 -7.01 6.22 8.18
CA ASN A 160 -7.02 6.11 6.72
C ASN A 160 -6.31 7.26 5.98
N LYS A 161 -6.30 8.49 6.52
CA LYS A 161 -5.65 9.63 5.85
C LYS A 161 -4.13 9.62 5.97
N LEU A 162 -3.59 9.36 7.16
CA LEU A 162 -2.13 9.31 7.36
C LEU A 162 -1.52 8.08 6.68
N GLY A 163 -2.26 6.96 6.63
CA GLY A 163 -1.90 5.80 5.81
C GLY A 163 -1.81 6.13 4.32
N GLY A 164 -2.77 6.92 3.80
CA GLY A 164 -2.75 7.41 2.42
C GLY A 164 -1.57 8.35 2.15
N ASN A 165 -1.31 9.31 3.05
CA ASN A 165 -0.21 10.25 2.90
C ASN A 165 1.15 9.54 2.91
N ARG A 166 1.31 8.51 3.76
CA ARG A 166 2.49 7.66 3.80
C ARG A 166 2.73 6.93 2.46
N ILE A 167 1.67 6.41 1.85
CA ILE A 167 1.74 5.76 0.53
C ILE A 167 2.15 6.77 -0.54
N ILE A 168 1.52 7.94 -0.57
CA ILE A 168 1.84 9.00 -1.53
C ILE A 168 3.30 9.46 -1.37
N ALA A 169 3.76 9.63 -0.13
CA ALA A 169 5.15 9.99 0.17
C ALA A 169 6.16 8.93 -0.27
N TYR A 170 5.85 7.65 -0.09
CA TYR A 170 6.69 6.57 -0.58
C TYR A 170 6.84 6.63 -2.10
N VAL A 171 5.72 6.77 -2.81
CA VAL A 171 5.69 6.83 -4.27
C VAL A 171 6.41 8.08 -4.79
N TYR A 172 6.22 9.22 -4.12
CA TYR A 172 6.93 10.46 -4.43
C TYR A 172 8.44 10.25 -4.35
N GLY A 173 8.94 9.77 -3.21
CA GLY A 173 10.36 9.53 -3.00
C GLY A 173 10.94 8.48 -3.95
N ALA A 174 10.16 7.45 -4.30
CA ALA A 174 10.59 6.39 -5.22
C ALA A 174 10.88 6.87 -6.65
N GLN A 175 10.42 8.07 -7.04
CA GLN A 175 10.81 8.70 -8.32
C GLN A 175 12.30 9.08 -8.33
N HIS A 176 12.87 9.31 -7.15
CA HIS A 176 14.25 9.78 -6.98
C HIS A 176 15.16 8.63 -6.56
N SER A 177 14.80 7.92 -5.49
CA SER A 177 15.57 6.81 -4.95
C SER A 177 14.76 6.01 -3.93
N PHE A 178 15.22 4.79 -3.62
CA PHE A 178 14.67 4.05 -2.48
C PHE A 178 14.93 4.77 -1.15
N THR A 179 16.08 5.46 -1.01
CA THR A 179 16.39 6.27 0.18
C THR A 179 15.35 7.35 0.40
N GLN A 180 15.01 8.15 -0.63
CA GLN A 180 13.96 9.17 -0.55
C GLN A 180 12.60 8.55 -0.24
N ALA A 181 12.28 7.41 -0.83
CA ALA A 181 11.02 6.69 -0.52
C ALA A 181 10.92 6.35 0.97
N VAL A 182 12.00 5.82 1.57
CA VAL A 182 12.06 5.49 2.99
C VAL A 182 12.04 6.74 3.87
N LEU A 183 12.79 7.77 3.50
CA LEU A 183 12.85 9.05 4.22
C LEU A 183 11.46 9.69 4.35
N TYR A 184 10.79 9.96 3.22
CA TYR A 184 9.50 10.65 3.24
C TYR A 184 8.38 9.81 3.85
N ALA A 185 8.26 8.52 3.49
CA ALA A 185 7.23 7.66 4.06
C ALA A 185 7.45 7.38 5.54
N GLY A 186 8.72 7.18 5.95
CA GLY A 186 9.09 6.95 7.34
C GLY A 186 8.81 8.17 8.20
N ALA A 187 9.10 9.38 7.71
CA ALA A 187 8.81 10.62 8.42
C ALA A 187 7.30 10.77 8.71
N ILE A 188 6.43 10.52 7.73
CA ILE A 188 4.98 10.57 7.93
C ILE A 188 4.51 9.53 8.95
N GLU A 189 5.07 8.32 8.90
CA GLU A 189 4.73 7.27 9.87
C GLU A 189 5.21 7.60 11.29
N LEU A 190 6.39 8.18 11.45
CA LEU A 190 6.87 8.60 12.77
C LEU A 190 6.05 9.76 13.32
N LYS A 191 5.58 10.66 12.45
CA LYS A 191 4.66 11.74 12.83
C LYS A 191 3.36 11.19 13.38
N SER A 192 2.74 10.21 12.72
CA SER A 192 1.49 9.60 13.19
C SER A 192 1.64 8.83 14.50
N ARG A 193 2.81 8.19 14.71
CA ARG A 193 3.08 7.40 15.92
C ARG A 193 3.41 8.24 17.15
N PHE A 194 4.08 9.38 17.00
CA PHE A 194 4.75 10.05 18.13
C PHE A 194 4.55 11.55 18.25
N ALA A 195 4.03 12.24 17.22
CA ALA A 195 4.00 13.70 17.18
C ALA A 195 2.58 14.31 17.34
N ASN A 196 1.68 13.60 18.04
CA ASN A 196 0.33 14.08 18.38
C ASN A 196 0.36 15.14 19.49
#